data_AF-A0A2H5FQV2-F1
#
_entry.id   AF-A0A2H5FQV2-F1
#
_cell.length_a   1.000
_cell.length_b   1.000
_cell.length_c   1.000
_cell.angle_alpha   90.00
_cell.angle_beta   90.00
_cell.angle_gamma   90.00
#
_symmetry.space_group_name_H-M   'P 1'
#
loop_
_entity.id
_entity.type
_entity.pdbx_description
1 polymer ?
#
loop_
_entity_poly.entity_id
_entity_poly.type
_entity_poly.pdbx_seq_one_letter_code
_entity_poly.pdbx_strand_id
1 'polypeptide(L)'
;MKFKGSIFEERCNEYWNKKVVGLDNIIRTVSLGFGLFHNETHIPSLIEKYHRCIQNILSALDNQTHMFEDIGYVQKYKKDTVTQAIDDLSFYAGIFPEHARISETFIETLSASLDAAEKINQTTPSMPF
;
A
#
# COMPACT_ATOMS: atom_id res chain seq x y z
N MET A 1 -5.20 0.53 23.64
CA MET A 1 -3.84 0.11 23.24
C MET A 1 -3.27 1.15 22.28
N LYS A 2 -1.96 1.35 22.20
CA LYS A 2 -1.36 2.19 21.14
C LYS A 2 -0.88 1.34 19.98
N PHE A 3 -1.02 1.81 18.76
CA PHE A 3 -0.42 1.21 17.57
C PHE A 3 1.07 1.51 17.52
N LYS A 4 1.47 2.77 17.79
CA LYS A 4 2.87 3.18 17.76
C LYS A 4 3.71 2.39 18.77
N GLY A 5 4.76 1.73 18.28
CA GLY A 5 5.65 0.87 19.04
C GLY A 5 5.02 -0.47 19.45
N SER A 6 3.89 -0.85 18.85
CA SER A 6 3.23 -2.12 19.15
C SER A 6 3.77 -3.27 18.33
N ILE A 7 3.53 -4.50 18.82
CA ILE A 7 3.76 -5.74 18.05
C ILE A 7 2.94 -5.74 16.74
N PHE A 8 1.79 -5.05 16.72
CA PHE A 8 0.96 -4.98 15.53
C PHE A 8 1.61 -4.10 14.44
N GLU A 9 2.14 -2.94 14.81
CA GLU A 9 2.94 -2.11 13.90
C GLU A 9 4.17 -2.87 13.39
N GLU A 10 4.91 -3.54 14.29
CA GLU A 10 6.07 -4.36 13.92
C GLU A 10 5.70 -5.41 12.86
N ARG A 11 4.60 -6.14 13.04
CA ARG A 11 4.11 -7.12 12.06
C ARG A 11 3.75 -6.49 10.72
N CYS A 12 3.13 -5.31 10.71
CA CYS A 12 2.85 -4.58 9.48
C CYS A 12 4.15 -4.22 8.75
N ASN A 13 5.15 -3.70 9.48
CA ASN A 13 6.46 -3.33 8.93
C ASN A 13 7.24 -4.55 8.42
N GLU A 14 7.25 -5.66 9.16
CA GLU A 14 7.87 -6.91 8.72
C GLU A 14 7.21 -7.46 7.46
N TYR A 15 5.87 -7.44 7.41
CA TYR A 15 5.13 -7.88 6.24
C TYR A 15 5.44 -6.98 5.03
N TRP A 16 5.45 -5.66 5.21
CA TRP A 16 5.86 -4.68 4.20
C TRP A 16 7.25 -5.02 3.64
N ASN A 17 8.26 -5.10 4.51
CA ASN A 17 9.64 -5.37 4.09
C ASN A 17 9.78 -6.74 3.39
N LYS A 18 9.10 -7.77 3.88
CA LYS A 18 9.23 -9.13 3.32
C LYS A 18 8.46 -9.30 2.01
N LYS A 19 7.33 -8.62 1.84
CA LYS A 19 6.42 -8.85 0.71
C LYS A 19 6.41 -7.69 -0.27
N VAL A 20 6.17 -6.48 0.20
CA VAL A 20 6.05 -5.29 -0.64
C VAL A 20 7.40 -4.91 -1.23
N VAL A 21 8.40 -4.67 -0.38
CA VAL A 21 9.77 -4.33 -0.83
C VAL A 21 10.38 -5.47 -1.65
N GLY A 22 10.12 -6.73 -1.27
CA GLY A 22 10.56 -7.89 -2.05
C GLY A 22 9.98 -7.91 -3.47
N LEU A 23 8.69 -7.63 -3.63
CA LEU A 23 8.04 -7.56 -4.95
C LEU A 23 8.50 -6.35 -5.75
N ASP A 24 8.63 -5.18 -5.11
CA ASP A 24 9.14 -3.97 -5.75
C ASP A 24 10.53 -4.20 -6.34
N ASN A 25 11.44 -4.78 -5.55
CA ASN A 25 12.78 -5.12 -6.02
C ASN A 25 12.75 -6.08 -7.23
N ILE A 26 11.87 -7.07 -7.23
CA ILE A 26 11.72 -8.00 -8.37
C ILE A 26 11.24 -7.24 -9.60
N ILE A 27 10.16 -6.45 -9.47
CA ILE A 27 9.56 -5.68 -10.58
C ILE A 27 10.59 -4.71 -11.18
N ARG A 28 11.31 -3.97 -10.34
CA ARG A 28 12.38 -3.04 -10.76
C ARG A 28 13.60 -3.76 -11.34
N THR A 29 13.95 -4.95 -10.86
CA THR A 29 15.07 -5.72 -11.44
C THR A 29 14.72 -6.21 -12.84
N VAL A 30 13.47 -6.60 -13.07
CA VAL A 30 13.00 -7.02 -14.40
C VAL A 30 13.05 -5.85 -15.38
N SER A 31 12.65 -4.64 -14.97
CA SER A 31 12.68 -3.46 -15.86
C SER A 31 14.09 -3.06 -16.29
N LEU A 32 15.12 -3.39 -15.51
CA LEU A 32 16.52 -3.12 -15.82
C LEU A 32 17.15 -4.14 -16.79
N GLY A 33 16.40 -5.14 -17.26
CA GLY A 33 16.97 -6.17 -18.14
C GLY A 33 17.77 -7.26 -17.41
N PHE A 34 17.91 -7.20 -16.08
CA PHE A 34 18.73 -8.12 -15.28
C PHE A 34 18.07 -9.46 -14.92
N GLY A 35 16.94 -9.79 -15.55
CA GLY A 35 16.27 -11.07 -15.31
C GLY A 35 16.94 -12.22 -16.08
N LEU A 36 17.59 -13.16 -15.37
CA LEU A 36 17.96 -14.50 -15.88
C LEU A 36 16.76 -15.30 -16.43
N PHE A 37 15.52 -14.80 -16.21
CA PHE A 37 14.25 -15.42 -16.55
C PHE A 37 13.32 -14.48 -17.34
N HIS A 38 13.86 -13.64 -18.24
CA HIS A 38 13.09 -12.68 -19.05
C HIS A 38 11.88 -13.30 -19.79
N ASN A 39 11.87 -14.62 -20.01
CA ASN A 39 10.82 -15.33 -20.73
C ASN A 39 9.71 -15.91 -19.84
N GLU A 40 9.84 -15.90 -18.51
CA GLU A 40 8.85 -16.52 -17.59
C GLU A 40 8.22 -15.55 -16.59
N THR A 41 8.70 -14.31 -16.50
CA THR A 41 8.21 -13.37 -15.49
C THR A 41 6.99 -12.60 -16.01
N HIS A 42 5.80 -12.95 -15.51
CA HIS A 42 4.56 -12.27 -15.87
C HIS A 42 4.37 -10.98 -15.05
N ILE A 43 4.78 -9.84 -15.62
CA ILE A 43 4.71 -8.50 -14.99
C ILE A 43 3.32 -8.16 -14.43
N PRO A 44 2.21 -8.35 -15.17
CA PRO A 44 0.87 -8.08 -14.64
C PRO A 44 0.60 -8.77 -13.30
N SER A 45 0.97 -10.05 -13.18
CA SER A 45 0.76 -10.82 -11.95
C SER A 45 1.64 -10.35 -10.79
N LEU A 46 2.83 -9.81 -11.07
CA LEU A 46 3.67 -9.22 -10.03
C LEU A 46 3.04 -7.92 -9.50
N ILE A 47 2.56 -7.05 -10.38
CA ILE A 47 1.89 -5.79 -10.02
C ILE A 47 0.60 -6.08 -9.23
N GLU A 48 -0.22 -7.04 -9.68
CA GLU A 48 -1.41 -7.49 -8.95
C GLU A 48 -1.08 -8.01 -7.55
N LYS A 49 -0.01 -8.81 -7.44
CA LYS A 49 0.42 -9.36 -6.16
C LYS A 49 0.97 -8.27 -5.23
N TYR A 50 1.68 -7.28 -5.78
CA TYR A 50 2.12 -6.11 -5.05
C TYR A 50 0.92 -5.37 -4.46
N HIS A 51 -0.06 -5.01 -5.30
CA HIS A 51 -1.26 -4.30 -4.85
C HIS A 51 -2.04 -5.08 -3.78
N ARG A 52 -2.19 -6.40 -3.94
CA ARG A 52 -2.83 -7.26 -2.93
C ARG A 52 -2.10 -7.23 -1.59
N CYS A 53 -0.77 -7.15 -1.58
CA CYS A 53 -0.01 -7.04 -0.34
C CYS A 53 -0.29 -5.71 0.37
N ILE A 54 -0.43 -4.62 -0.38
CA ILE A 54 -0.83 -3.31 0.17
C ILE A 54 -2.23 -3.41 0.78
N GLN A 55 -3.20 -3.97 0.05
CA GLN A 55 -4.58 -4.13 0.53
C GLN A 55 -4.65 -4.95 1.82
N ASN A 56 -3.84 -5.99 1.96
CA ASN A 56 -3.78 -6.79 3.19
C ASN A 56 -3.36 -5.95 4.41
N ILE A 57 -2.36 -5.07 4.25
CA ILE A 57 -1.92 -4.16 5.33
C ILE A 57 -3.05 -3.19 5.69
N LEU A 58 -3.65 -2.55 4.68
CA LEU A 58 -4.72 -1.57 4.88
C LEU A 58 -5.94 -2.20 5.54
N SER A 59 -6.38 -3.36 5.07
CA SER A 59 -7.50 -4.10 5.67
C SER A 59 -7.21 -4.54 7.11
N ALA A 60 -5.98 -4.98 7.39
CA ALA A 60 -5.59 -5.32 8.77
C ALA A 60 -5.67 -4.10 9.68
N LEU A 61 -5.21 -2.94 9.22
CA LEU A 61 -5.30 -1.68 9.95
C LEU A 61 -6.76 -1.26 10.15
N ASP A 62 -7.58 -1.26 9.10
CA ASP A 62 -9.01 -0.89 9.17
C ASP A 62 -9.76 -1.73 10.20
N ASN A 63 -9.54 -3.04 10.19
CA ASN A 63 -10.21 -3.96 11.11
C ASN A 63 -9.85 -3.73 12.59
N GLN A 64 -8.67 -3.18 12.88
CA GLN A 64 -8.20 -2.99 14.27
C GLN A 64 -8.09 -1.53 14.70
N THR A 65 -8.38 -0.57 13.81
CA THR A 65 -8.20 0.87 14.08
C THR A 65 -8.95 1.31 15.34
N HIS A 66 -10.17 0.78 15.56
CA HIS A 66 -11.01 1.09 16.72
C HIS A 66 -10.42 0.62 18.07
N MET A 67 -9.41 -0.25 18.05
CA MET A 67 -8.74 -0.75 19.27
C MET A 67 -7.56 0.15 19.69
N PHE A 68 -7.18 1.11 18.85
CA PHE A 68 -6.02 1.98 19.07
C PHE A 68 -6.42 3.36 19.61
N GLU A 69 -5.68 3.84 20.60
CA GLU A 69 -5.87 5.16 21.23
C GLU A 69 -5.23 6.28 20.40
N ASP A 70 -4.18 5.97 19.65
CA ASP A 70 -3.41 6.90 18.82
C ASP A 70 -3.87 6.87 17.35
N ILE A 71 -5.18 7.07 17.15
CA ILE A 71 -5.84 7.02 15.83
C ILE A 71 -5.15 7.91 14.80
N GLY A 72 -4.72 9.12 15.19
CA GLY A 72 -4.01 10.03 14.28
C GLY A 72 -2.69 9.45 13.75
N TYR A 73 -1.98 8.65 14.57
CA TYR A 73 -0.78 7.96 14.13
C TYR A 73 -1.11 6.81 13.16
N VAL A 74 -2.17 6.04 13.43
CA VAL A 74 -2.65 4.98 12.53
C VAL A 74 -3.07 5.55 11.17
N GLN A 75 -3.78 6.68 11.16
CA GLN A 75 -4.19 7.36 9.94
C GLN A 75 -3.00 7.87 9.13
N LYS A 76 -2.00 8.44 9.80
CA LYS A 76 -0.75 8.82 9.15
C LYS A 76 -0.06 7.61 8.55
N TYR A 77 0.06 6.51 9.29
CA TYR A 77 0.67 5.27 8.80
C TYR A 77 -0.02 4.74 7.54
N LYS A 78 -1.37 4.72 7.52
CA LYS A 78 -2.16 4.36 6.33
C LYS A 78 -1.87 5.29 5.16
N LYS A 79 -1.86 6.60 5.40
CA LYS A 79 -1.58 7.61 4.37
C LYS A 79 -0.19 7.41 3.76
N ASP A 80 0.83 7.27 4.59
CA ASP A 80 2.21 7.03 4.16
C ASP A 80 2.32 5.71 3.35
N THR A 81 1.62 4.65 3.79
CA THR A 81 1.54 3.36 3.07
C THR A 81 0.93 3.51 1.68
N VAL A 82 -0.18 4.24 1.56
CA VAL A 82 -0.87 4.45 0.28
C VAL A 82 -0.06 5.36 -0.64
N THR A 83 0.51 6.46 -0.14
CA THR A 83 1.34 7.37 -0.92
C THR A 83 2.53 6.63 -1.53
N GLN A 84 3.24 5.84 -0.73
CA GLN A 84 4.35 5.03 -1.24
C GLN A 84 3.91 4.03 -2.31
N ALA A 85 2.75 3.38 -2.12
CA ALA A 85 2.22 2.45 -3.12
C ALA A 85 1.83 3.12 -4.43
N ILE A 86 1.27 4.34 -4.38
CA ILE A 86 0.94 5.13 -5.57
C ILE A 86 2.22 5.52 -6.32
N ASP A 87 3.27 5.94 -5.62
CA ASP A 87 4.55 6.29 -6.23
C ASP A 87 5.17 5.08 -6.94
N ASP A 88 5.16 3.92 -6.30
CA ASP A 88 5.66 2.66 -6.89
C ASP A 88 4.83 2.25 -8.12
N LEU A 89 3.50 2.28 -8.04
CA LEU A 89 2.61 1.94 -9.16
C LEU A 89 2.76 2.92 -10.33
N SER A 90 2.93 4.21 -10.04
CA SER A 90 3.18 5.25 -11.05
C SER A 90 4.50 4.99 -11.77
N PHE A 91 5.52 4.60 -11.01
CA PHE A 91 6.79 4.16 -11.59
C PHE A 91 6.61 2.92 -12.49
N TYR A 92 5.83 1.91 -12.05
CA TYR A 92 5.57 0.73 -12.86
C TYR A 92 4.81 1.04 -14.16
N ALA A 93 3.85 1.96 -14.12
CA ALA A 93 3.14 2.42 -15.31
C ALA A 93 4.09 3.07 -16.33
N GLY A 94 5.10 3.81 -15.83
CA GLY A 94 6.11 4.45 -16.67
C GLY A 94 7.10 3.48 -17.32
N ILE A 95 7.49 2.40 -16.62
CA ILE A 95 8.49 1.43 -17.13
C ILE A 95 7.87 0.27 -17.92
N PHE A 96 6.59 -0.05 -17.69
CA PHE A 96 5.83 -1.08 -18.40
C PHE A 96 4.57 -0.47 -19.05
N PRO A 97 4.73 0.38 -20.09
CA PRO A 97 3.62 1.11 -20.70
C PRO A 97 2.54 0.17 -21.28
N GLU A 98 2.91 -1.02 -21.75
CA GLU A 98 2.00 -2.07 -22.21
C GLU A 98 1.06 -2.62 -21.12
N HIS A 99 1.41 -2.38 -19.85
CA HIS A 99 0.67 -2.82 -18.67
C HIS A 99 0.20 -1.65 -17.78
N ALA A 100 0.41 -0.40 -18.22
CA ALA A 100 0.14 0.81 -17.43
C ALA A 100 -1.28 0.84 -16.84
N ARG A 101 -2.27 0.39 -17.61
CA ARG A 101 -3.67 0.34 -17.20
C ARG A 101 -3.90 -0.41 -15.87
N ILE A 102 -3.10 -1.44 -15.59
CA ILE A 102 -3.19 -2.21 -14.35
C ILE A 102 -2.80 -1.31 -13.17
N SER A 103 -1.65 -0.67 -13.26
CA SER A 103 -1.16 0.27 -12.25
C SER A 103 -2.10 1.46 -12.08
N GLU A 104 -2.59 2.05 -13.18
CA GLU A 104 -3.55 3.17 -13.15
C GLU A 104 -4.84 2.79 -12.40
N THR A 105 -5.40 1.62 -12.70
CA THR A 105 -6.60 1.12 -12.01
C THR A 105 -6.37 0.98 -10.49
N PHE A 106 -5.18 0.51 -10.09
CA PHE A 106 -4.82 0.38 -8.68
C PHE A 106 -4.54 1.72 -8.01
N ILE A 107 -3.94 2.67 -8.71
CA ILE A 107 -3.75 4.04 -8.23
C ILE A 107 -5.11 4.70 -7.98
N GLU A 108 -6.05 4.58 -8.91
CA GLU A 108 -7.42 5.10 -8.74
C GLU A 108 -8.11 4.49 -7.52
N THR A 109 -8.00 3.17 -7.36
CA THR A 109 -8.56 2.44 -6.21
C THR A 109 -7.99 2.94 -4.88
N LEU A 110 -6.67 3.10 -4.82
CA LEU A 110 -5.97 3.56 -3.63
C LEU A 110 -6.26 5.03 -3.33
N SER A 111 -6.29 5.89 -4.35
CA SER A 111 -6.60 7.32 -4.20
C SER A 111 -8.02 7.54 -3.67
N ALA A 112 -8.99 6.80 -4.21
CA ALA A 112 -10.37 6.84 -3.73
C ALA A 112 -10.50 6.42 -2.26
N SER A 113 -9.68 5.45 -1.82
CA SER A 113 -9.63 5.04 -0.40
C SER A 113 -9.09 6.15 0.52
N LEU A 114 -8.11 6.92 0.02
CA LEU A 114 -7.53 8.05 0.75
C LEU A 114 -8.55 9.19 0.92
N ASP A 115 -9.24 9.54 -0.18
CA ASP A 115 -10.25 10.59 -0.19
C ASP A 115 -11.45 10.25 0.72
N ALA A 116 -11.84 8.98 0.77
CA ALA A 116 -12.89 8.50 1.67
C ALA A 116 -12.48 8.65 3.15
N ALA A 117 -11.22 8.34 3.48
CA ALA A 117 -10.70 8.49 4.83
C ALA A 117 -10.62 9.97 5.27
N GLU A 118 -10.27 10.88 4.36
CA GLU A 118 -10.21 12.33 4.65
C GLU A 118 -11.60 12.93 4.89
N LYS A 119 -12.65 12.47 4.18
CA LYS A 119 -14.04 12.93 4.39
C LYS A 119 -14.64 12.50 5.74
N ILE A 120 -14.29 11.32 6.24
CA ILE A 120 -14.77 10.81 7.54
C ILE A 120 -14.21 11.65 8.71
N ASN A 121 -12.96 12.11 8.60
CA ASN A 121 -12.31 12.93 9.62
C ASN A 121 -12.87 14.36 9.72
N GLN A 122 -13.59 14.83 8.70
CA GLN A 122 -14.25 16.15 8.71
C GLN A 122 -15.69 16.11 9.24
N THR A 123 -16.29 14.93 9.38
CA THR A 123 -17.71 14.76 9.74
C THR A 123 -17.95 14.26 11.16
N THR A 124 -16.91 14.04 11.98
CA THR A 124 -17.06 13.76 13.41
C THR A 124 -17.04 15.08 14.20
N PRO A 125 -18.19 15.60 14.69
CA PRO A 125 -18.19 16.73 15.60
C PRO A 125 -17.61 16.23 16.91
N SER A 126 -16.65 16.98 17.46
CA SER A 126 -16.26 16.89 18.86
C SER A 126 -17.51 17.03 19.74
N MET A 127 -18.07 15.92 20.22
CA MET A 127 -19.05 15.96 21.29
C MET A 127 -18.30 16.27 22.59
N PRO A 128 -18.57 17.40 23.25
CA PRO A 128 -18.06 17.64 24.59
C PRO A 128 -18.85 16.74 25.56
N PHE A 129 -18.13 15.94 26.34
CA PHE A 129 -18.63 15.45 27.63
C PHE A 129 -18.33 16.50 28.70
#